data_AF-A0A7C1ZH66-F1
#
_entry.id   AF-A0A7C1ZH66-F1
#
_cell.length_a   1.000
_cell.length_b   1.000
_cell.length_c   1.000
_cell.angle_alpha   90.00
_cell.angle_beta   90.00
_cell.angle_gamma   90.00
#
_symmetry.space_group_name_H-M   'P 1'
#
loop_
_entity.id
_entity.type
_entity.pdbx_description
1 polymer ?
#
loop_
_entity_poly.entity_id
_entity_poly.type
_entity_poly.pdbx_seq_one_letter_code
_entity_poly.pdbx_strand_id
1 'polypeptide(L)'
;MEHYGRQGWWPLKSRAGEAGFDARGYHPGIYHRPETQAERFEVALGAVLTQNTTWQNAEKALDRLIAVGMTAPDRITACRLDRLGALIRSSGYYNQKALKLKYLAGYFCNWSTSREALLELWGIGPETADSILLYAFLQPVFVVDRYTCRLVRRLFDDAPGNRDIRARFMETLPADPVMFNEYHALIVHHAKLHCRITPLCAGCPLFGFPCKQRERG
;
A
#
# COMPACT_ATOMS: atom_id res chain seq x y z
N MET A 1 15.55 -9.57 1.95
CA MET A 1 16.44 -8.54 1.35
C MET A 1 17.54 -9.18 0.51
N GLU A 2 18.22 -10.24 0.95
CA GLU A 2 19.31 -10.89 0.18
C GLU A 2 18.94 -11.25 -1.27
N HIS A 3 17.73 -11.78 -1.49
CA HIS A 3 17.31 -12.22 -2.82
C HIS A 3 16.65 -11.12 -3.67
N TYR A 4 15.78 -10.28 -3.09
CA TYR A 4 15.01 -9.27 -3.84
C TYR A 4 15.58 -7.85 -3.77
N GLY A 5 16.62 -7.63 -2.96
CA GLY A 5 17.10 -6.29 -2.62
C GLY A 5 16.14 -5.52 -1.71
N ARG A 6 16.46 -4.24 -1.49
CA ARG A 6 15.57 -3.25 -0.86
C ARG A 6 14.49 -2.83 -1.86
N GLN A 7 13.27 -2.68 -1.39
CA GLN A 7 12.14 -2.44 -2.29
C GLN A 7 11.86 -0.94 -2.51
N GLY A 8 12.10 -0.10 -1.51
CA GLY A 8 11.79 1.33 -1.61
C GLY A 8 10.31 1.59 -1.85
N TRP A 9 9.45 0.83 -1.16
CA TRP A 9 8.04 0.79 -1.50
C TRP A 9 7.29 2.04 -1.03
N TRP A 10 6.34 2.31 -1.93
CA TRP A 10 5.43 3.41 -2.15
C TRP A 10 6.07 4.53 -2.96
N PRO A 11 5.90 4.52 -4.28
CA PRO A 11 6.56 5.52 -5.10
C PRO A 11 5.93 6.88 -4.88
N LEU A 12 6.75 7.91 -4.89
CA LEU A 12 6.34 9.30 -5.03
C LEU A 12 6.43 9.65 -6.51
N LYS A 13 5.30 9.53 -7.20
CA LYS A 13 5.13 9.81 -8.62
C LYS A 13 5.47 11.26 -8.96
N SER A 14 5.22 12.20 -8.05
CA SER A 14 5.65 13.61 -8.20
C SER A 14 7.16 13.80 -8.23
N ARG A 15 7.94 12.82 -7.75
CA ARG A 15 9.40 12.81 -7.69
C ARG A 15 10.05 11.90 -8.74
N ALA A 16 9.27 11.32 -9.63
CA ALA A 16 9.77 10.35 -10.60
C ALA A 16 10.90 10.96 -11.47
N GLY A 17 12.05 10.29 -11.49
CA GLY A 17 13.25 10.74 -12.22
C GLY A 17 14.11 11.80 -11.50
N GLU A 18 13.73 12.27 -10.31
CA GLU A 18 14.60 13.09 -9.47
C GLU A 18 15.76 12.26 -8.87
N ALA A 19 16.81 12.93 -8.39
CA ALA A 19 17.94 12.24 -7.76
C ALA A 19 17.48 11.39 -6.56
N GLY A 20 17.80 10.10 -6.57
CA GLY A 20 17.36 9.13 -5.56
C GLY A 20 16.03 8.43 -5.86
N PHE A 21 15.33 8.81 -6.94
CA PHE A 21 14.10 8.20 -7.40
C PHE A 21 14.29 7.57 -8.78
N ASP A 22 13.67 6.41 -9.01
CA ASP A 22 13.63 5.82 -10.35
C ASP A 22 12.62 6.54 -11.26
N ALA A 23 12.56 6.13 -12.53
CA ALA A 23 11.64 6.70 -13.53
C ALA A 23 10.15 6.53 -13.17
N ARG A 24 9.82 5.71 -12.17
CA ARG A 24 8.47 5.48 -11.68
C ARG A 24 8.23 6.10 -10.31
N GLY A 25 9.23 6.72 -9.68
CA GLY A 25 9.15 7.35 -8.37
C GLY A 25 9.46 6.42 -7.19
N TYR A 26 9.96 5.20 -7.41
CA TYR A 26 10.44 4.34 -6.33
C TYR A 26 11.81 4.80 -5.84
N HIS A 27 12.08 4.63 -4.56
CA HIS A 27 13.27 5.16 -3.90
C HIS A 27 13.89 4.14 -2.91
N PRO A 28 14.46 3.03 -3.43
CA PRO A 28 15.03 1.97 -2.60
C PRO A 28 16.16 2.49 -1.71
N GLY A 29 16.03 2.25 -0.40
CA GLY A 29 16.99 2.71 0.60
C GLY A 29 16.77 4.12 1.12
N ILE A 30 15.78 4.86 0.62
CA ILE A 30 15.38 6.18 1.13
C ILE A 30 14.13 6.01 2.00
N TYR A 31 14.32 6.04 3.33
CA TYR A 31 13.27 5.69 4.31
C TYR A 31 12.71 6.87 5.10
N HIS A 32 13.26 8.06 4.93
CA HIS A 32 12.75 9.29 5.57
C HIS A 32 11.63 9.96 4.75
N ARG A 33 11.21 9.33 3.64
CA ARG A 33 10.14 9.80 2.75
C ARG A 33 8.84 9.04 3.02
N PRO A 34 7.67 9.68 2.88
CA PRO A 34 7.43 11.08 2.49
C PRO A 34 7.73 12.12 3.59
N GLU A 35 8.18 13.31 3.19
CA GLU A 35 8.53 14.40 4.13
C GLU A 35 7.39 15.43 4.24
N THR A 36 6.87 15.87 3.11
CA THR A 36 5.91 16.98 3.04
C THR A 36 4.45 16.51 3.11
N GLN A 37 3.52 17.37 3.56
CA GLN A 37 2.10 17.04 3.55
C GLN A 37 1.57 16.66 2.16
N ALA A 38 2.08 17.29 1.09
CA ALA A 38 1.71 16.97 -0.28
C ALA A 38 2.11 15.54 -0.67
N GLU A 39 3.33 15.12 -0.32
CA GLU A 39 3.82 13.75 -0.56
C GLU A 39 3.03 12.71 0.26
N ARG A 40 2.72 13.03 1.53
CA ARG A 40 1.89 12.16 2.38
C ARG A 40 0.49 11.98 1.80
N PHE A 41 -0.11 13.07 1.31
CA PHE A 41 -1.42 13.00 0.68
C PHE A 41 -1.37 12.21 -0.62
N GLU A 42 -0.31 12.36 -1.43
CA GLU A 42 -0.11 11.55 -2.64
C GLU A 42 -0.10 10.04 -2.34
N VAL A 43 0.63 9.63 -1.30
CA VAL A 43 0.63 8.24 -0.82
C VAL A 43 -0.78 7.78 -0.43
N ALA A 44 -1.51 8.62 0.32
CA ALA A 44 -2.87 8.30 0.76
C ALA A 44 -3.88 8.21 -0.40
N LEU A 45 -3.77 9.09 -1.42
CA LEU A 45 -4.53 8.98 -2.66
C LEU A 45 -4.25 7.62 -3.32
N GLY A 46 -2.97 7.24 -3.45
CA GLY A 46 -2.57 5.94 -3.98
C GLY A 46 -3.21 4.76 -3.23
N ALA A 47 -3.28 4.83 -1.89
CA ALA A 47 -3.83 3.76 -1.07
C ALA A 47 -5.31 3.52 -1.36
N VAL A 48 -6.10 4.59 -1.51
CA VAL A 48 -7.50 4.48 -1.93
C VAL A 48 -7.62 4.02 -3.39
N LEU A 49 -6.78 4.56 -4.28
CA LEU A 49 -6.81 4.20 -5.70
C LEU A 49 -6.48 2.71 -5.94
N THR A 50 -5.70 2.08 -5.08
CA THR A 50 -5.28 0.67 -5.18
C THR A 50 -6.37 -0.32 -4.76
N GLN A 51 -7.40 0.13 -4.04
CA GLN A 51 -8.51 -0.73 -3.61
C GLN A 51 -9.15 -1.44 -4.81
N ASN A 52 -9.24 -2.77 -4.77
CA ASN A 52 -9.87 -3.61 -5.80
C ASN A 52 -9.37 -3.32 -7.24
N THR A 53 -8.09 -2.99 -7.41
CA THR A 53 -7.47 -2.83 -8.73
C THR A 53 -6.02 -3.27 -8.74
N THR A 54 -5.39 -3.27 -9.91
CA THR A 54 -3.94 -3.51 -10.02
C THR A 54 -3.18 -2.23 -9.72
N TRP A 55 -1.97 -2.37 -9.18
CA TRP A 55 -1.10 -1.22 -8.92
C TRP A 55 -0.85 -0.41 -10.20
N GLN A 56 -0.66 -1.06 -11.35
CA GLN A 56 -0.46 -0.38 -12.63
C GLN A 56 -1.63 0.54 -13.01
N ASN A 57 -2.86 0.14 -12.68
CA ASN A 57 -4.06 0.93 -12.96
C ASN A 57 -4.23 2.10 -11.98
N ALA A 58 -3.83 1.89 -10.71
CA ALA A 58 -3.77 2.94 -9.70
C ALA A 58 -2.69 3.98 -10.04
N GLU A 59 -1.50 3.56 -10.48
CA GLU A 59 -0.42 4.44 -10.94
C GLU A 59 -0.89 5.34 -12.08
N LYS A 60 -1.54 4.78 -13.10
CA LYS A 60 -2.10 5.58 -14.22
C LYS A 60 -3.09 6.65 -13.74
N ALA A 61 -3.89 6.35 -12.72
CA ALA A 61 -4.82 7.33 -12.14
C ALA A 61 -4.05 8.41 -11.38
N LEU A 62 -3.03 8.04 -10.61
CA LEU A 62 -2.20 8.96 -9.86
C LEU A 62 -1.37 9.87 -10.77
N ASP A 63 -0.75 9.33 -11.81
CA ASP A 63 -0.04 10.06 -12.86
C ASP A 63 -0.96 11.10 -13.50
N ARG A 64 -2.21 10.72 -13.80
CA ARG A 64 -3.20 11.64 -14.37
C ARG A 64 -3.60 12.74 -13.39
N LEU A 65 -3.77 12.43 -12.10
CA LEU A 65 -4.05 13.45 -11.08
C LEU A 65 -2.88 14.44 -10.97
N ILE A 66 -1.64 13.96 -10.93
CA ILE A 66 -0.43 14.78 -10.85
C ILE A 66 -0.30 15.68 -12.08
N ALA A 67 -0.46 15.13 -13.28
CA ALA A 67 -0.34 15.86 -14.53
C ALA A 67 -1.30 17.06 -14.64
N VAL A 68 -2.47 16.99 -13.98
CA VAL A 68 -3.44 18.09 -13.95
C VAL A 68 -3.41 18.88 -12.63
N GLY A 69 -2.43 18.64 -11.77
CA GLY A 69 -2.27 19.31 -10.47
C GLY A 69 -3.39 19.01 -9.47
N MET A 70 -4.03 17.85 -9.55
CA MET A 70 -5.15 17.43 -8.70
C MET A 70 -4.67 16.54 -7.54
N THR A 71 -3.65 16.98 -6.82
CA THR A 71 -3.06 16.27 -5.68
C THR A 71 -3.01 17.12 -4.41
N ALA A 72 -3.79 18.20 -4.33
CA ALA A 72 -3.97 18.97 -3.10
C ALA A 72 -5.35 18.65 -2.48
N PRO A 73 -5.47 18.52 -1.14
CA PRO A 73 -6.73 18.18 -0.49
C PRO A 73 -7.89 19.11 -0.88
N ASP A 74 -7.68 20.43 -0.82
CA ASP A 74 -8.71 21.42 -1.17
C ASP A 74 -9.19 21.30 -2.62
N ARG A 75 -8.27 20.98 -3.54
CA ARG A 75 -8.61 20.77 -4.95
C ARG A 75 -9.49 19.54 -5.14
N ILE A 76 -9.17 18.44 -4.45
CA ILE A 76 -9.98 17.21 -4.49
C ILE A 76 -11.37 17.46 -3.91
N THR A 77 -11.45 18.11 -2.75
CA THR A 77 -12.72 18.42 -2.07
C THR A 77 -13.61 19.31 -2.93
N ALA A 78 -13.05 20.34 -3.59
CA ALA A 78 -13.77 21.26 -4.47
C ALA A 78 -14.11 20.67 -5.86
N CYS A 79 -13.38 19.66 -6.34
CA CYS A 79 -13.58 19.10 -7.67
C CYS A 79 -14.95 18.42 -7.82
N ARG A 80 -15.64 18.59 -8.95
CA ARG A 80 -16.89 17.85 -9.18
C ARG A 80 -16.65 16.34 -9.30
N LEU A 81 -17.58 15.53 -8.79
CA LEU A 81 -17.42 14.07 -8.72
C LEU A 81 -17.29 13.41 -10.11
N ASP A 82 -18.01 13.90 -11.11
CA ASP A 82 -17.94 13.45 -12.50
C ASP A 82 -16.53 13.66 -13.09
N ARG A 83 -15.95 14.85 -12.89
CA ARG A 83 -14.59 15.18 -13.30
C ARG A 83 -13.57 14.33 -12.56
N LEU A 84 -13.67 14.22 -11.24
CA LEU A 84 -12.74 13.42 -10.44
C LEU A 84 -12.79 11.95 -10.84
N GLY A 85 -14.00 11.39 -11.02
CA GLY A 85 -14.21 10.03 -11.51
C GLY A 85 -13.58 9.79 -12.88
N ALA A 86 -13.69 10.75 -13.80
CA ALA A 86 -13.04 10.66 -15.12
C ALA A 86 -11.50 10.65 -15.05
N LEU A 87 -10.91 11.41 -14.13
CA LEU A 87 -9.45 11.43 -13.91
C LEU A 87 -8.94 10.09 -13.38
N ILE A 88 -9.70 9.44 -12.50
CA ILE A 88 -9.28 8.20 -11.83
C ILE A 88 -9.88 6.93 -12.47
N ARG A 89 -10.48 7.05 -13.66
CA ARG A 89 -11.23 5.98 -14.33
C ARG A 89 -10.43 4.68 -14.49
N SER A 90 -9.13 4.78 -14.73
CA SER A 90 -8.24 3.62 -14.87
C SER A 90 -8.21 2.74 -13.62
N SER A 91 -8.45 3.31 -12.44
CA SER A 91 -8.41 2.58 -11.17
C SER A 91 -9.64 1.69 -10.93
N GLY A 92 -10.70 1.75 -11.75
CA GLY A 92 -11.93 0.97 -11.54
C GLY A 92 -12.75 1.40 -10.32
N TYR A 93 -14.05 1.09 -10.29
CA TYR A 93 -15.00 1.59 -9.27
C TYR A 93 -14.86 3.11 -9.01
N TYR A 94 -14.58 3.86 -10.06
CA TYR A 94 -14.10 5.25 -9.98
C TYR A 94 -15.15 6.20 -9.39
N ASN A 95 -16.44 5.90 -9.52
CA ASN A 95 -17.50 6.68 -8.89
C ASN A 95 -17.40 6.60 -7.36
N GLN A 96 -17.28 5.39 -6.82
CA GLN A 96 -17.11 5.18 -5.38
C GLN A 96 -15.77 5.73 -4.90
N LYS A 97 -14.68 5.50 -5.66
CA LYS A 97 -13.37 6.05 -5.30
C LYS A 97 -13.34 7.57 -5.30
N ALA A 98 -14.01 8.24 -6.24
CA ALA A 98 -14.09 9.70 -6.25
C ALA A 98 -14.73 10.24 -4.97
N LEU A 99 -15.81 9.60 -4.49
CA LEU A 99 -16.42 9.92 -3.19
C LEU A 99 -15.44 9.67 -2.03
N LYS A 100 -14.77 8.51 -1.99
CA LYS A 100 -13.77 8.18 -0.95
C LYS A 100 -12.63 9.19 -0.89
N LEU A 101 -12.11 9.59 -2.06
CA LEU A 101 -11.05 10.59 -2.16
C LEU A 101 -11.48 11.94 -1.61
N LYS A 102 -12.75 12.34 -1.78
CA LYS A 102 -13.27 13.56 -1.16
C LYS A 102 -13.36 13.47 0.37
N TYR A 103 -13.86 12.36 0.91
CA TYR A 103 -13.88 12.16 2.36
C TYR A 103 -12.47 12.16 2.95
N LEU A 104 -11.54 11.46 2.28
CA LEU A 104 -10.12 11.45 2.65
C LEU A 104 -9.51 12.86 2.60
N ALA A 105 -9.79 13.63 1.55
CA ALA A 105 -9.25 14.98 1.37
C ALA A 105 -9.78 15.95 2.44
N GLY A 106 -11.09 15.92 2.73
CA GLY A 106 -11.68 16.74 3.79
C GLY A 106 -11.10 16.42 5.16
N TYR A 107 -10.79 15.15 5.43
CA TYR A 107 -10.08 14.74 6.63
C TYR A 107 -8.61 15.20 6.64
N PHE A 108 -7.92 15.20 5.49
CA PHE A 108 -6.53 15.68 5.35
C PHE A 108 -6.31 17.14 5.72
N CYS A 109 -7.34 17.98 5.61
CA CYS A 109 -7.25 19.38 6.03
C CYS A 109 -7.07 19.54 7.56
N ASN A 110 -7.51 18.56 8.38
CA ASN A 110 -7.47 18.60 9.85
C ASN A 110 -7.00 17.26 10.45
N TRP A 111 -6.08 16.58 9.77
CA TRP A 111 -5.82 15.15 9.98
C TRP A 111 -5.28 14.83 11.40
N SER A 112 -5.89 13.84 12.06
CA SER A 112 -5.34 13.16 13.24
C SER A 112 -4.65 11.86 12.83
N THR A 113 -3.39 11.62 13.19
CA THR A 113 -2.67 10.43 12.72
C THR A 113 -3.01 9.18 13.56
N SER A 114 -4.31 8.88 13.73
CA SER A 114 -4.79 7.70 14.45
C SER A 114 -5.51 6.72 13.51
N ARG A 115 -5.43 5.44 13.86
CA ARG A 115 -6.05 4.36 13.10
C ARG A 115 -7.55 4.39 13.23
N GLU A 116 -8.04 4.72 14.42
CA GLU A 116 -9.45 4.77 14.78
C GLU A 116 -10.17 5.82 13.92
N ALA A 117 -9.62 7.03 13.84
CA ALA A 117 -10.19 8.10 13.03
C ALA A 117 -10.17 7.77 11.53
N LEU A 118 -9.12 7.12 11.04
CA LEU A 118 -9.07 6.63 9.65
C LEU A 118 -10.17 5.60 9.36
N LEU A 119 -10.46 4.70 10.31
CA LEU A 119 -11.47 3.66 10.16
C LEU A 119 -12.91 4.20 10.25
N GLU A 120 -13.11 5.35 10.86
CA GLU A 120 -14.39 6.05 10.86
C GLU A 120 -14.72 6.68 9.49
N LEU A 121 -13.71 6.90 8.64
CA LEU A 121 -13.91 7.46 7.31
C LEU A 121 -14.60 6.47 6.38
N TRP A 122 -15.68 6.93 5.76
CA TRP A 122 -16.43 6.11 4.82
C TRP A 122 -15.53 5.59 3.68
N GLY A 123 -15.50 4.27 3.54
CA GLY A 123 -14.78 3.58 2.47
C GLY A 123 -13.29 3.35 2.72
N ILE A 124 -12.76 3.72 3.89
CA ILE A 124 -11.43 3.35 4.37
C ILE A 124 -11.56 2.11 5.27
N GLY A 125 -10.99 0.98 4.82
CA GLY A 125 -10.92 -0.24 5.60
C GLY A 125 -9.56 -0.43 6.29
N PRO A 126 -9.40 -1.48 7.12
CA PRO A 126 -8.16 -1.77 7.85
C PRO A 126 -6.90 -1.73 6.98
N GLU A 127 -6.89 -2.43 5.84
CA GLU A 127 -5.72 -2.46 4.93
C GLU A 127 -5.34 -1.05 4.43
N THR A 128 -6.33 -0.23 4.08
CA THR A 128 -6.09 1.14 3.59
C THR A 128 -5.63 2.06 4.72
N ALA A 129 -6.25 1.97 5.90
CA ALA A 129 -5.84 2.74 7.06
C ALA A 129 -4.39 2.41 7.46
N ASP A 130 -4.08 1.11 7.59
CA ASP A 130 -2.74 0.64 7.94
C ASP A 130 -1.71 1.05 6.86
N SER A 131 -2.08 1.00 5.57
CA SER A 131 -1.21 1.48 4.48
C SER A 131 -0.92 2.97 4.58
N ILE A 132 -1.92 3.79 4.90
CA ILE A 132 -1.72 5.23 5.06
C ILE A 132 -0.82 5.51 6.27
N LEU A 133 -1.06 4.87 7.42
CA LEU A 133 -0.25 5.09 8.61
C LEU A 133 1.21 4.68 8.38
N LEU A 134 1.43 3.51 7.77
CA LEU A 134 2.78 3.02 7.48
C LEU A 134 3.49 3.88 6.44
N TYR A 135 2.89 4.04 5.27
CA TYR A 135 3.58 4.63 4.12
C TYR A 135 3.50 6.15 4.06
N ALA A 136 2.38 6.77 4.47
CA ALA A 136 2.26 8.22 4.47
C ALA A 136 2.74 8.84 5.78
N PHE A 137 2.55 8.16 6.91
CA PHE A 137 2.89 8.72 8.22
C PHE A 137 4.14 8.14 8.87
N LEU A 138 4.78 7.14 8.25
CA LEU A 138 5.95 6.47 8.80
C LEU A 138 5.70 5.97 10.23
N GLN A 139 4.48 5.52 10.50
CA GLN A 139 4.15 4.89 11.78
C GLN A 139 4.44 3.39 11.71
N PRO A 140 4.90 2.77 12.81
CA PRO A 140 5.17 1.34 12.87
C PRO A 140 3.84 0.57 12.95
N VAL A 141 3.10 0.53 11.84
CA VAL A 141 1.86 -0.22 11.68
C VAL A 141 2.02 -1.21 10.54
N PHE A 142 1.90 -2.51 10.82
CA PHE A 142 2.08 -3.53 9.80
C PHE A 142 0.84 -3.66 8.91
N VAL A 143 1.04 -3.66 7.59
CA VAL A 143 -0.04 -3.80 6.60
C VAL A 143 -0.30 -5.28 6.33
N VAL A 144 -1.55 -5.69 6.50
CA VAL A 144 -2.01 -7.05 6.19
C VAL A 144 -2.98 -7.00 5.02
N ASP A 145 -2.47 -7.33 3.84
CA ASP A 145 -3.27 -7.47 2.62
C ASP A 145 -3.47 -8.94 2.24
N ARG A 146 -4.07 -9.17 1.05
CA ARG A 146 -4.27 -10.53 0.51
C ARG A 146 -2.97 -11.29 0.25
N TYR A 147 -1.86 -10.60 -0.02
CA TYR A 147 -0.56 -11.21 -0.28
C TYR A 147 0.04 -11.70 1.04
N THR A 148 0.02 -10.86 2.08
CA THR A 148 0.40 -11.23 3.45
C THR A 148 -0.42 -12.40 3.96
N CYS A 149 -1.76 -12.30 3.89
CA CYS A 149 -2.65 -13.39 4.31
C CYS A 149 -2.31 -14.72 3.62
N ARG A 150 -2.10 -14.70 2.30
CA ARG A 150 -1.80 -15.91 1.53
C ARG A 150 -0.45 -16.51 1.91
N LEU A 151 0.59 -15.68 2.06
CA LEU A 151 1.92 -16.16 2.40
C LEU A 151 1.94 -16.77 3.80
N VAL A 152 1.41 -16.05 4.79
CA VAL A 152 1.37 -16.51 6.19
C VAL A 152 0.63 -17.83 6.32
N ARG A 153 -0.57 -17.96 5.73
CA ARG A 153 -1.35 -19.22 5.75
C ARG A 153 -0.59 -20.41 5.16
N ARG A 154 0.20 -20.18 4.10
CA ARG A 154 0.96 -21.25 3.45
C ARG A 154 2.20 -21.68 4.24
N LEU A 155 2.81 -20.76 4.99
CA LEU A 155 4.01 -21.03 5.77
C LEU A 155 3.67 -21.60 7.17
N PHE A 156 2.63 -21.08 7.82
CA PHE A 156 2.40 -21.29 9.26
C PHE A 156 1.10 -22.01 9.61
N ASP A 157 0.31 -22.47 8.61
CA ASP A 157 -0.95 -23.20 8.80
C ASP A 157 -1.95 -22.47 9.72
N ASP A 158 -2.15 -21.17 9.46
CA ASP A 158 -3.14 -20.37 10.15
C ASP A 158 -4.55 -20.88 9.79
N ALA A 159 -5.01 -21.87 10.55
CA ALA A 159 -6.38 -22.39 10.56
C ALA A 159 -7.39 -21.24 10.70
N PRO A 160 -8.67 -21.43 10.28
CA PRO A 160 -9.72 -20.45 10.53
C PRO A 160 -9.90 -20.29 12.06
N GLY A 161 -9.25 -19.27 12.61
CA GLY A 161 -9.09 -19.08 14.06
C GLY A 161 -7.74 -18.51 14.51
N ASN A 162 -6.72 -18.43 13.63
CA ASN A 162 -5.46 -17.76 13.99
C ASN A 162 -5.72 -16.25 14.15
N ARG A 163 -5.64 -15.79 15.41
CA ARG A 163 -6.04 -14.46 15.86
C ARG A 163 -5.09 -13.43 15.26
N ASP A 164 -5.69 -12.50 14.52
CA ASP A 164 -5.10 -11.29 13.95
C ASP A 164 -3.63 -11.40 13.49
N ILE A 165 -3.43 -11.75 12.20
CA ILE A 165 -2.10 -11.74 11.55
C ILE A 165 -1.35 -10.43 11.83
N ARG A 166 -2.05 -9.28 11.87
CA ARG A 166 -1.43 -7.98 12.13
C ARG A 166 -0.82 -7.95 13.53
N ALA A 167 -1.57 -8.37 14.55
CA ALA A 167 -1.09 -8.42 15.94
C ALA A 167 0.19 -9.26 16.05
N ARG A 168 0.26 -10.43 15.40
CA ARG A 168 1.47 -11.26 15.41
C ARG A 168 2.71 -10.56 14.85
N PHE A 169 2.58 -9.85 13.73
CA PHE A 169 3.69 -9.06 13.19
C PHE A 169 4.09 -7.94 14.15
N MET A 170 3.11 -7.23 14.70
CA MET A 170 3.33 -6.11 15.62
C MET A 170 3.96 -6.53 16.97
N GLU A 171 3.64 -7.73 17.46
CA GLU A 171 4.17 -8.29 18.71
C GLU A 171 5.55 -8.95 18.54
N THR A 172 5.82 -9.52 17.35
CA THR A 172 7.05 -10.30 17.11
C THR A 172 8.21 -9.44 16.59
N LEU A 173 7.90 -8.43 15.77
CA LEU A 173 8.92 -7.58 15.15
C LEU A 173 9.10 -6.28 15.94
N PRO A 174 10.32 -5.71 15.98
CA PRO A 174 10.53 -4.35 16.48
C PRO A 174 9.57 -3.35 15.81
N ALA A 175 9.01 -2.44 16.61
CA ALA A 175 8.11 -1.38 16.14
C ALA A 175 8.89 -0.30 15.36
N ASP A 176 9.37 -0.65 14.17
CA ASP A 176 10.12 0.20 13.26
C ASP A 176 9.37 0.32 11.91
N PRO A 177 8.97 1.55 11.51
CA PRO A 177 8.28 1.75 10.23
C PRO A 177 9.12 1.32 9.03
N VAL A 178 10.45 1.46 9.08
CA VAL A 178 11.34 1.06 7.98
C VAL A 178 11.29 -0.45 7.80
N MET A 179 11.41 -1.19 8.90
CA MET A 179 11.28 -2.64 8.91
C MET A 179 9.91 -3.07 8.37
N PHE A 180 8.81 -2.50 8.85
CA PHE A 180 7.46 -2.89 8.40
C PHE A 180 7.22 -2.59 6.93
N ASN A 181 7.70 -1.45 6.44
CA ASN A 181 7.64 -1.09 5.02
C ASN A 181 8.35 -2.15 4.17
N GLU A 182 9.61 -2.48 4.49
CA GLU A 182 10.39 -3.45 3.71
C GLU A 182 9.83 -4.87 3.82
N TYR A 183 9.39 -5.31 5.00
CA TYR A 183 8.76 -6.64 5.14
C TYR A 183 7.50 -6.75 4.30
N HIS A 184 6.58 -5.78 4.41
CA HIS A 184 5.35 -5.78 3.61
C HIS A 184 5.68 -5.77 2.10
N ALA A 185 6.60 -4.90 1.69
CA ALA A 185 7.06 -4.79 0.31
C ALA A 185 7.64 -6.11 -0.24
N LEU A 186 8.51 -6.76 0.53
CA LEU A 186 9.12 -8.04 0.18
C LEU A 186 8.08 -9.16 0.09
N ILE A 187 7.10 -9.18 1.00
CA ILE A 187 5.99 -10.15 0.96
C ILE A 187 5.20 -9.98 -0.33
N VAL A 188 4.83 -8.75 -0.70
CA VAL A 188 4.09 -8.51 -1.93
C VAL A 188 4.93 -8.87 -3.17
N HIS A 189 6.22 -8.53 -3.19
CA HIS A 189 7.12 -8.91 -4.28
C HIS A 189 7.21 -10.43 -4.42
N HIS A 190 7.49 -11.13 -3.31
CA HIS A 190 7.56 -12.58 -3.25
C HIS A 190 6.26 -13.25 -3.73
N ALA A 191 5.12 -12.72 -3.30
CA ALA A 191 3.81 -13.25 -3.62
C ALA A 191 3.37 -12.98 -5.06
N LYS A 192 3.95 -11.97 -5.73
CA LYS A 192 3.78 -11.73 -7.17
C LYS A 192 4.65 -12.65 -8.03
N LEU A 193 5.89 -12.92 -7.62
CA LEU A 193 6.82 -13.73 -8.40
C LEU A 193 6.64 -15.24 -8.19
N HIS A 194 6.64 -15.69 -6.93
CA HIS A 194 6.65 -17.12 -6.59
C HIS A 194 5.35 -17.55 -5.91
N CYS A 195 4.97 -16.91 -4.79
CA CYS A 195 3.82 -17.32 -3.99
C CYS A 195 2.49 -16.75 -4.54
N ARG A 196 2.28 -16.93 -5.85
CA ARG A 196 1.07 -16.56 -6.60
C ARG A 196 -0.13 -17.42 -6.20
N ILE A 197 -1.33 -17.11 -6.71
CA ILE A 197 -2.53 -17.94 -6.47
C ILE A 197 -2.23 -19.39 -6.85
N THR A 198 -1.80 -19.61 -8.10
CA THR A 198 -1.08 -20.82 -8.52
C THR A 198 0.41 -20.61 -8.24
N PRO A 199 0.98 -21.24 -7.21
CA PRO A 199 2.34 -20.95 -6.79
C PRO A 199 3.38 -21.50 -7.77
N LEU A 200 4.46 -20.77 -8.00
CA LEU A 200 5.67 -21.29 -8.65
C LEU A 200 6.71 -21.58 -7.57
N CYS A 201 6.67 -22.80 -7.05
CA CYS A 201 7.54 -23.22 -5.94
C CYS A 201 8.98 -23.48 -6.37
N ALA A 202 9.21 -23.85 -7.63
CA ALA A 202 10.55 -23.99 -8.20
C ALA A 202 11.30 -22.65 -8.12
N GLY A 203 12.52 -22.66 -7.57
CA GLY A 203 13.34 -21.45 -7.40
C GLY A 203 12.80 -20.46 -6.37
N CYS A 204 11.82 -20.83 -5.55
CA CYS A 204 11.31 -19.98 -4.47
C CYS A 204 12.42 -19.72 -3.43
N PRO A 205 12.71 -18.46 -3.05
CA PRO A 205 13.74 -18.17 -2.03
C PRO A 205 13.42 -18.75 -0.64
N LEU A 206 12.16 -19.08 -0.39
CA LEU A 206 11.69 -19.72 0.84
C LEU A 206 11.61 -21.25 0.70
N PHE A 207 12.27 -21.84 -0.29
CA PHE A 207 12.23 -23.29 -0.52
C PHE A 207 12.80 -24.09 0.66
N GLY A 208 13.83 -23.58 1.34
CA GLY A 208 14.43 -24.21 2.52
C GLY A 208 13.61 -24.13 3.81
N PHE A 209 12.53 -23.34 3.84
CA PHE A 209 11.68 -23.18 5.02
C PHE A 209 10.42 -24.03 4.93
N PRO A 210 9.87 -24.58 6.04
CA PRO A 210 8.60 -25.31 6.02
C PRO A 210 7.48 -24.54 5.30
N CYS A 211 6.78 -25.21 4.37
CA CYS A 211 5.69 -24.60 3.61
C CYS A 211 4.66 -25.66 3.22
N LYS A 212 3.47 -25.55 3.81
CA LYS A 212 2.36 -26.48 3.62
C LYS A 212 1.84 -26.52 2.19
N GLN A 213 1.95 -25.42 1.46
CA GLN A 213 1.57 -25.40 0.05
C GLN A 213 2.42 -26.38 -0.78
N ARG A 214 3.70 -26.57 -0.45
CA ARG A 214 4.57 -27.52 -1.18
C ARG A 214 4.32 -28.96 -0.77
N GLU A 215 3.91 -29.19 0.47
CA GLU A 215 3.54 -30.52 0.97
C GLU A 215 2.27 -31.07 0.30
N ARG A 216 1.43 -30.21 -0.29
CA ARG A 216 0.14 -30.58 -0.90
C ARG A 216 0.20 -30.94 -2.39
N GLY A 217 1.39 -30.88 -3.02
CA GLY A 217 1.55 -30.99 -4.48
C GLY A 217 1.06 -29.77 -5.24
#